data_AF-A0A1A3U955-F1
#
_entry.id   AF-A0A1A3U955-F1
#
_cell.length_a   1.000
_cell.length_b   1.000
_cell.length_c   1.000
_cell.angle_alpha   90.00
_cell.angle_beta   90.00
_cell.angle_gamma   90.00
#
_symmetry.space_group_name_H-M   'P 1'
#
loop_
_entity.id
_entity.type
_entity.pdbx_description
1 polymer ?
#
loop_
_entity_poly.entity_id
_entity_poly.type
_entity_poly.pdbx_seq_one_letter_code
_entity_poly.pdbx_strand_id
1 'polypeptide(L)'
;MPETSYAKCGDLSLAYQLFGDGPIEFVIVGPFVTHVELAWTLPQFKAFVDQLGTFCRVAWFDKAGVGLSDPVPKVRTLEERASEIEAVMDAVGFERAVVCGLSDGGPVAIMFAATWPTRTRALILSGTVPYWGFEGWDDLDRDPAELRALFLAELGADYTPSIEQLARFQQAGRTVRSGWGNGETASISAPSFRSLRQLAMCERMCASPGMARASFEAAFLIDVRPILPTLTAPTLVIHAREDPAVPVQGGRYIAAHIPGARYLEVEGIDHAPFLTEPDKILTEVEEFLTGSHAAPAQSHRALRTVLFTDIVASTQRAAATGDDRWRAVLQRFGEITAELTERFSGAVVKSTGDGYLATFDGPTQAIRCAEALQTDADALGIEIRVGIHTGECELIDNDIAGMAVHIAARIVGQAGAGEILVSRTVRDLVVGSGTGFEDRGSVELRGVPGTWQLLAIDRNGPAAGSAEAELASTPTPGPQASMRRSDRAVAVMARQTPWILRGAARIALTTRRKSNARHVDPRRDVSKIT
;
A
#
# COMPACT_ATOMS: atom_id res chain seq x y z
N MET A 1 -4.59 11.17 -6.58
CA MET A 1 -4.26 10.64 -7.92
C MET A 1 -2.87 11.17 -8.28
N PRO A 2 -1.96 10.33 -8.77
CA PRO A 2 -0.63 10.77 -9.21
C PRO A 2 -0.70 11.75 -10.38
N GLU A 3 0.37 12.51 -10.58
CA GLU A 3 0.49 13.43 -11.71
C GLU A 3 0.80 12.65 -13.00
N THR A 4 0.06 12.94 -14.07
CA THR A 4 0.29 12.37 -15.40
C THR A 4 1.44 13.12 -16.10
N SER A 5 2.46 12.39 -16.51
CA SER A 5 3.63 12.88 -17.24
C SER A 5 3.78 12.16 -18.58
N TYR A 6 4.70 12.64 -19.43
CA TYR A 6 4.93 12.06 -20.76
C TYR A 6 6.37 11.64 -20.96
N ALA A 7 6.59 10.38 -21.33
CA ALA A 7 7.89 9.84 -21.72
C ALA A 7 8.07 9.97 -23.24
N LYS A 8 9.29 10.28 -23.69
CA LYS A 8 9.60 10.34 -25.14
C LYS A 8 10.04 8.98 -25.64
N CYS A 9 9.32 8.45 -26.63
CA CYS A 9 9.65 7.21 -27.33
C CYS A 9 9.79 7.53 -28.83
N GLY A 10 10.99 7.96 -29.24
CA GLY A 10 11.19 8.57 -30.56
C GLY A 10 10.38 9.86 -30.67
N ASP A 11 9.55 9.96 -31.70
CA ASP A 11 8.68 11.13 -31.93
C ASP A 11 7.38 11.09 -31.11
N LEU A 12 7.10 9.98 -30.41
CA LEU A 12 5.87 9.79 -29.64
C LEU A 12 6.03 10.23 -28.17
N SER A 13 4.92 10.68 -27.60
CA SER A 13 4.75 11.01 -26.19
C SER A 13 3.86 9.96 -25.55
N LEU A 14 4.40 9.21 -24.59
CA LEU A 14 3.71 8.17 -23.86
C LEU A 14 3.24 8.71 -22.52
N ALA A 15 1.93 8.79 -22.30
CA ALA A 15 1.37 9.17 -21.02
C ALA A 15 1.65 8.10 -19.98
N TYR A 16 2.22 8.50 -18.85
CA TYR A 16 2.49 7.62 -17.72
C TYR A 16 2.22 8.32 -16.39
N GLN A 17 2.09 7.50 -15.35
CA GLN A 17 2.03 7.92 -13.96
C GLN A 17 3.00 7.09 -13.14
N LEU A 18 3.56 7.74 -12.11
CA LEU A 18 4.47 7.13 -11.16
C LEU A 18 3.87 7.24 -9.76
N PHE A 19 3.78 6.13 -9.03
CA PHE A 19 3.20 6.08 -7.71
C PHE A 19 3.81 4.98 -6.83
N GLY A 20 3.53 5.03 -5.54
CA GLY A 20 4.14 4.14 -4.55
C GLY A 20 5.54 4.59 -4.13
N ASP A 21 5.89 4.25 -2.90
CA ASP A 21 7.14 4.65 -2.26
C ASP A 21 8.02 3.43 -1.88
N GLY A 22 7.60 2.25 -2.31
CA GLY A 22 8.30 1.02 -2.01
C GLY A 22 9.64 0.86 -2.75
N PRO A 23 10.56 0.02 -2.24
CA PRO A 23 11.93 -0.09 -2.76
C PRO A 23 12.04 -0.86 -4.09
N ILE A 24 10.95 -1.49 -4.56
CA ILE A 24 10.97 -2.32 -5.77
C ILE A 24 10.46 -1.51 -6.96
N GLU A 25 11.34 -1.22 -7.92
CA GLU A 25 10.95 -0.64 -9.20
C GLU A 25 10.08 -1.60 -10.00
N PHE A 26 8.92 -1.13 -10.44
CA PHE A 26 7.89 -1.97 -11.05
C PHE A 26 7.23 -1.23 -12.23
N VAL A 27 7.07 -1.89 -13.37
CA VAL A 27 6.42 -1.32 -14.55
C VAL A 27 5.20 -2.16 -14.90
N ILE A 28 4.04 -1.53 -15.02
CA ILE A 28 2.82 -2.16 -15.52
C ILE A 28 2.65 -1.85 -17.00
N VAL A 29 2.67 -2.89 -17.81
CA VAL A 29 2.34 -2.85 -19.23
C VAL A 29 0.85 -3.17 -19.36
N GLY A 30 0.08 -2.14 -19.69
CA GLY A 30 -1.37 -2.21 -19.68
C GLY A 30 -1.98 -3.26 -20.62
N PRO A 31 -3.23 -3.69 -20.35
CA PRO A 31 -4.00 -4.59 -21.22
C PRO A 31 -4.33 -3.99 -22.58
N PHE A 32 -5.18 -4.67 -23.34
CA PHE A 32 -5.61 -4.31 -24.70
C PHE A 32 -5.91 -2.81 -24.89
N VAL A 33 -6.61 -2.21 -23.93
CA VAL A 33 -6.81 -0.75 -23.87
C VAL A 33 -6.67 -0.26 -22.43
N THR A 34 -6.16 0.95 -22.25
CA THR A 34 -5.98 1.59 -20.94
C THR A 34 -6.22 3.08 -21.01
N HIS A 35 -6.38 3.69 -19.84
CA HIS A 35 -6.34 5.14 -19.66
C HIS A 35 -5.80 5.44 -18.26
N VAL A 36 -4.61 6.04 -18.18
CA VAL A 36 -3.86 6.23 -16.92
C VAL A 36 -4.65 6.99 -15.84
N GLU A 37 -5.45 7.98 -16.21
CA GLU A 37 -6.28 8.72 -15.24
C GLU A 37 -7.62 8.05 -14.93
N LEU A 38 -8.29 7.48 -15.92
CA LEU A 38 -9.64 6.93 -15.75
C LEU A 38 -9.63 5.70 -14.83
N ALA A 39 -8.55 4.92 -14.81
CA ALA A 39 -8.42 3.76 -13.95
C ALA A 39 -8.64 4.08 -12.46
N TRP A 40 -8.22 5.27 -12.00
CA TRP A 40 -8.41 5.73 -10.61
C TRP A 40 -9.86 5.97 -10.21
N THR A 41 -10.78 6.05 -11.18
CA THR A 41 -12.22 6.13 -10.89
C THR A 41 -12.81 4.80 -10.44
N LEU A 42 -12.06 3.70 -10.57
CA LEU A 42 -12.45 2.37 -10.11
C LEU A 42 -11.90 2.15 -8.68
N PRO A 43 -12.76 2.02 -7.64
CA PRO A 43 -12.30 1.80 -6.27
C PRO A 43 -11.42 0.56 -6.12
N GLN A 44 -11.73 -0.50 -6.88
CA GLN A 44 -10.96 -1.74 -6.90
C GLN A 44 -9.54 -1.52 -7.42
N PHE A 45 -9.40 -0.70 -8.46
CA PHE A 45 -8.10 -0.36 -9.01
C PHE A 45 -7.29 0.45 -8.00
N LYS A 46 -7.91 1.45 -7.37
CA LYS A 46 -7.27 2.28 -6.34
C LYS A 46 -6.75 1.40 -5.19
N ALA A 47 -7.58 0.49 -4.67
CA ALA A 47 -7.18 -0.41 -3.58
C ALA A 47 -5.98 -1.29 -3.98
N PHE A 48 -6.01 -1.87 -5.18
CA PHE A 48 -4.91 -2.68 -5.72
C PHE A 48 -3.61 -1.88 -5.83
N VAL A 49 -3.63 -0.68 -6.41
CA VAL A 49 -2.42 0.12 -6.60
C VAL A 49 -1.90 0.78 -5.32
N ASP A 50 -2.78 1.12 -4.38
CA ASP A 50 -2.39 1.60 -3.05
C ASP A 50 -1.57 0.51 -2.32
N GLN A 51 -2.07 -0.72 -2.30
CA GLN A 51 -1.41 -1.85 -1.64
C GLN A 51 -0.11 -2.24 -2.34
N LEU A 52 -0.10 -2.32 -3.68
CA LEU A 52 1.12 -2.56 -4.45
C LEU A 52 2.17 -1.46 -4.19
N GLY A 53 1.74 -0.20 -4.09
CA GLY A 53 2.59 0.96 -3.86
C GLY A 53 3.30 0.99 -2.50
N THR A 54 2.87 0.15 -1.55
CA THR A 54 3.52 0.05 -0.23
C THR A 54 4.89 -0.63 -0.28
N PHE A 55 5.12 -1.53 -1.25
CA PHE A 55 6.39 -2.25 -1.42
C PHE A 55 7.01 -2.09 -2.82
N CYS A 56 6.27 -1.47 -3.76
CA CYS A 56 6.78 -1.10 -5.08
C CYS A 56 6.71 0.42 -5.34
N ARG A 57 7.63 0.91 -6.17
CA ARG A 57 7.52 2.17 -6.89
C ARG A 57 7.12 1.84 -8.33
N VAL A 58 5.92 2.21 -8.72
CA VAL A 58 5.20 1.67 -9.88
C VAL A 58 5.07 2.72 -10.97
N ALA A 59 5.59 2.43 -12.16
CA ALA A 59 5.30 3.14 -13.39
C ALA A 59 4.17 2.44 -14.15
N TRP A 60 3.08 3.16 -14.41
CA TRP A 60 1.97 2.70 -15.24
C TRP A 60 1.85 3.64 -16.44
N PHE A 61 1.71 3.11 -17.64
CA PHE A 61 1.61 3.93 -18.85
C PHE A 61 0.54 3.44 -19.81
N ASP A 62 0.07 4.36 -20.65
CA ASP A 62 -0.76 4.04 -21.80
C ASP A 62 0.15 3.74 -23.00
N LYS A 63 -0.07 2.60 -23.67
CA LYS A 63 0.67 2.28 -24.90
C LYS A 63 0.33 3.29 -25.99
N ALA A 64 1.21 3.45 -27.00
CA ALA A 64 0.90 4.33 -28.12
C ALA A 64 -0.43 3.94 -28.80
N GLY A 65 -1.27 4.93 -29.10
CA GLY A 65 -2.61 4.75 -29.67
C GLY A 65 -3.74 4.57 -28.66
N VAL A 66 -3.46 4.33 -27.38
CA VAL A 66 -4.49 4.16 -26.34
C VAL A 66 -4.38 5.23 -25.25
N GLY A 67 -5.49 5.47 -24.56
CA GLY A 67 -5.58 6.38 -23.43
C GLY A 67 -5.11 7.79 -23.76
N LEU A 68 -4.16 8.30 -22.98
CA LEU A 68 -3.60 9.65 -23.14
C LEU A 68 -2.30 9.70 -23.94
N SER A 69 -1.79 8.58 -24.43
CA SER A 69 -0.60 8.54 -25.28
C SER A 69 -0.90 8.99 -26.71
N ASP A 70 0.14 9.43 -27.42
CA ASP A 70 -0.01 9.92 -28.79
C ASP A 70 -0.73 8.88 -29.69
N PRO A 71 -1.67 9.32 -30.55
CA PRO A 71 -2.34 8.44 -31.48
C PRO A 71 -1.34 7.94 -32.54
N VAL A 72 -1.52 6.69 -32.95
CA VAL A 72 -0.70 6.09 -34.02
C VAL A 72 -1.56 5.71 -35.22
N PRO A 73 -1.05 5.87 -36.45
CA PRO A 73 -1.80 5.54 -37.67
C PRO A 73 -1.97 4.03 -37.86
N LYS A 74 -1.12 3.22 -37.22
CA LYS A 74 -1.16 1.75 -37.22
C LYS A 74 -0.65 1.22 -35.89
N VAL A 75 -1.08 0.01 -35.54
CA VAL A 75 -0.50 -0.72 -34.41
C VAL A 75 1.00 -0.88 -34.62
N ARG A 76 1.76 -0.57 -33.58
CA ARG A 76 3.21 -0.76 -33.54
C ARG A 76 3.56 -2.22 -33.35
N THR A 77 4.72 -2.62 -33.87
CA THR A 77 5.26 -3.97 -33.72
C THR A 77 5.56 -4.29 -32.26
N LEU A 78 5.71 -5.59 -31.92
CA LEU A 78 6.08 -6.00 -30.56
C LEU A 78 7.39 -5.39 -30.09
N GLU A 79 8.39 -5.30 -30.97
CA GLU A 79 9.69 -4.69 -30.65
C GLU A 79 9.53 -3.19 -30.34
N GLU A 80 8.80 -2.47 -31.18
CA GLU A 80 8.51 -1.04 -30.95
C GLU A 80 7.72 -0.80 -29.66
N ARG A 81 6.75 -1.67 -29.33
CA ARG A 81 6.01 -1.61 -28.07
C ARG A 81 6.90 -1.96 -26.87
N ALA A 82 7.88 -2.85 -27.04
CA ALA A 82 8.84 -3.14 -25.99
C ALA A 82 9.77 -1.93 -25.74
N SER A 83 10.15 -1.17 -26.78
CA SER A 83 10.84 0.12 -26.61
C SER A 83 10.01 1.18 -25.87
N GLU A 84 8.67 1.07 -25.84
CA GLU A 84 7.82 1.96 -25.02
C GLU A 84 8.07 1.72 -23.51
N ILE A 85 8.31 0.47 -23.11
CA ILE A 85 8.67 0.11 -21.73
C ILE A 85 10.03 0.73 -21.38
N GLU A 86 11.03 0.59 -22.27
CA GLU A 86 12.35 1.19 -22.08
C GLU A 86 12.26 2.72 -21.92
N ALA A 87 11.50 3.39 -22.79
CA ALA A 87 11.32 4.84 -22.74
C ALA A 87 10.66 5.31 -21.43
N VAL A 88 9.65 4.59 -20.94
CA VAL A 88 9.01 4.90 -19.65
C VAL A 88 9.96 4.64 -18.49
N MET A 89 10.69 3.53 -18.49
CA MET A 89 11.71 3.22 -17.48
C MET A 89 12.78 4.31 -17.43
N ASP A 90 13.32 4.74 -18.58
CA ASP A 90 14.31 5.80 -18.65
C ASP A 90 13.77 7.13 -18.12
N ALA A 91 12.51 7.47 -18.44
CA ALA A 91 11.86 8.70 -17.99
C ALA A 91 11.68 8.77 -16.46
N VAL A 92 11.41 7.63 -15.81
CA VAL A 92 11.25 7.55 -14.34
C VAL A 92 12.55 7.21 -13.60
N GLY A 93 13.61 6.91 -14.34
CA GLY A 93 14.94 6.57 -13.82
C GLY A 93 15.08 5.12 -13.32
N PHE A 94 14.29 4.18 -13.85
CA PHE A 94 14.40 2.76 -13.52
C PHE A 94 15.48 2.09 -14.37
N GLU A 95 16.59 1.74 -13.72
CA GLU A 95 17.66 0.97 -14.36
C GLU A 95 17.26 -0.50 -14.53
N ARG A 96 16.56 -1.07 -13.53
CA ARG A 96 16.16 -2.48 -13.54
C ARG A 96 14.88 -2.70 -12.75
N ALA A 97 13.79 -3.01 -13.44
CA ALA A 97 12.46 -3.12 -12.84
C ALA A 97 11.85 -4.51 -12.97
N VAL A 98 10.88 -4.81 -12.12
CA VAL A 98 9.89 -5.87 -12.38
C VAL A 98 9.00 -5.41 -13.52
N VAL A 99 8.82 -6.23 -14.55
CA VAL A 99 7.94 -5.92 -15.68
C VAL A 99 6.70 -6.78 -15.58
N CYS A 100 5.54 -6.14 -15.49
CA CYS A 100 4.24 -6.80 -15.32
C CYS A 100 3.39 -6.60 -16.58
N GLY A 101 3.23 -7.64 -17.37
CA GLY A 101 2.37 -7.66 -18.56
C GLY A 101 0.96 -8.14 -18.24
N LEU A 102 -0.02 -7.26 -18.40
CA LEU A 102 -1.42 -7.60 -18.22
C LEU A 102 -2.05 -7.89 -19.58
N SER A 103 -2.68 -9.05 -19.78
CA SER A 103 -3.41 -9.37 -21.02
C SER A 103 -2.54 -9.19 -22.27
N ASP A 104 -2.96 -8.36 -23.23
CA ASP A 104 -2.18 -7.93 -24.40
C ASP A 104 -0.82 -7.27 -24.07
N GLY A 105 -0.65 -6.74 -22.86
CA GLY A 105 0.66 -6.30 -22.36
C GLY A 105 1.64 -7.46 -22.10
N GLY A 106 1.15 -8.70 -21.99
CA GLY A 106 1.94 -9.90 -21.76
C GLY A 106 2.99 -10.18 -22.84
N PRO A 107 2.61 -10.32 -24.12
CA PRO A 107 3.57 -10.52 -25.21
C PRO A 107 4.59 -9.38 -25.33
N VAL A 108 4.18 -8.14 -25.05
CA VAL A 108 5.10 -6.98 -25.03
C VAL A 108 6.11 -7.10 -23.89
N ALA A 109 5.67 -7.50 -22.69
CA ALA A 109 6.54 -7.74 -21.54
C ALA A 109 7.50 -8.92 -21.77
N ILE A 110 7.04 -9.99 -22.43
CA ILE A 110 7.87 -11.14 -22.85
C ILE A 110 8.95 -10.67 -23.82
N MET A 111 8.57 -9.90 -24.84
CA MET A 111 9.51 -9.33 -25.81
C MET A 111 10.56 -8.45 -25.12
N PHE A 112 10.14 -7.59 -24.20
CA PHE A 112 11.06 -6.75 -23.44
C PHE A 112 12.03 -7.58 -22.58
N ALA A 113 11.53 -8.57 -21.85
CA ALA A 113 12.35 -9.40 -20.98
C ALA A 113 13.38 -10.24 -21.76
N ALA A 114 13.05 -10.65 -22.98
CA ALA A 114 13.98 -11.35 -23.87
C ALA A 114 15.04 -10.43 -24.47
N THR A 115 14.66 -9.21 -24.86
CA THR A 115 15.57 -8.24 -25.50
C THR A 115 16.49 -7.55 -24.48
N TRP A 116 15.99 -7.21 -23.30
CA TRP A 116 16.73 -6.50 -22.25
C TRP A 116 16.77 -7.25 -20.90
N PRO A 117 17.32 -8.48 -20.84
CA PRO A 117 17.32 -9.29 -19.61
C PRO A 117 18.05 -8.61 -18.44
N THR A 118 19.01 -7.71 -18.71
CA THR A 118 19.71 -6.93 -17.68
C THR A 118 18.87 -5.81 -17.09
N ARG A 119 17.86 -5.31 -17.83
CA ARG A 119 16.88 -4.31 -17.38
C ARG A 119 15.67 -4.96 -16.71
N THR A 120 15.52 -6.28 -16.81
CA THR A 120 14.43 -7.03 -16.17
C THR A 120 14.88 -7.67 -14.85
N ARG A 121 14.29 -7.24 -13.74
CA ARG A 121 14.49 -7.87 -12.42
C ARG A 121 13.73 -9.18 -12.32
N ALA A 122 12.46 -9.15 -12.69
CA ALA A 122 11.54 -10.28 -12.72
C ALA A 122 10.41 -9.96 -13.72
N LEU A 123 9.71 -10.99 -14.17
CA LEU A 123 8.58 -10.89 -15.10
C LEU A 123 7.30 -11.38 -14.40
N ILE A 124 6.23 -10.60 -14.51
CA ILE A 124 4.90 -11.01 -14.04
C ILE A 124 3.96 -10.97 -15.23
N LEU A 125 3.22 -12.04 -15.48
CA LEU A 125 2.29 -12.15 -16.60
C LEU A 125 0.92 -12.50 -16.06
N SER A 126 -0.09 -11.67 -16.33
CA SER A 126 -1.45 -11.87 -15.83
C SER A 126 -2.46 -11.98 -16.95
N GLY A 127 -3.22 -13.08 -16.99
CA GLY A 127 -4.35 -13.28 -17.91
C GLY A 127 -3.94 -13.14 -19.38
N THR A 128 -2.85 -13.79 -19.80
CA THR A 128 -2.31 -13.61 -21.16
C THR A 128 -2.11 -14.94 -21.87
N VAL A 129 -1.87 -14.89 -23.17
CA VAL A 129 -1.59 -16.06 -24.03
C VAL A 129 -0.32 -15.82 -24.84
N PRO A 130 0.42 -16.88 -25.16
CA PRO A 130 1.63 -16.76 -25.98
C PRO A 130 1.32 -16.75 -27.48
N TYR A 131 0.11 -17.17 -27.85
CA TYR A 131 -0.34 -17.37 -29.22
C TYR A 131 -1.87 -17.43 -29.25
N TRP A 132 -2.48 -16.75 -30.21
CA TRP A 132 -3.92 -16.74 -30.42
C TRP A 132 -4.37 -17.71 -31.51
N GLY A 133 -3.57 -17.97 -32.55
CA GLY A 133 -3.94 -18.89 -33.64
C GLY A 133 -5.14 -18.48 -34.48
N PHE A 134 -5.45 -17.18 -34.48
CA PHE A 134 -6.37 -16.55 -35.41
C PHE A 134 -5.54 -15.91 -36.53
N GLU A 135 -5.97 -16.05 -37.78
CA GLU A 135 -5.36 -15.39 -38.95
C GLU A 135 -6.04 -14.06 -39.27
N GLY A 136 -7.28 -13.87 -38.80
CA GLY A 136 -8.02 -12.63 -38.99
C GLY A 136 -9.45 -12.69 -38.49
N TRP A 137 -10.24 -11.68 -38.87
CA TRP A 137 -11.63 -11.52 -38.42
C TRP A 137 -12.57 -12.66 -38.83
N ASP A 138 -12.28 -13.38 -39.92
CA ASP A 138 -13.11 -14.48 -40.40
C ASP A 138 -13.12 -15.67 -39.44
N ASP A 139 -12.04 -15.86 -38.67
CA ASP A 139 -11.98 -16.88 -37.63
C ASP A 139 -12.94 -16.58 -36.46
N LEU A 140 -13.39 -15.33 -36.29
CA LEU A 140 -14.42 -15.02 -35.29
C LEU A 140 -15.82 -15.52 -35.67
N ASP A 141 -16.03 -15.85 -36.94
CA ASP A 141 -17.29 -16.35 -37.47
C ASP A 141 -17.21 -17.86 -37.82
N ARG A 142 -16.04 -18.49 -37.67
CA ARG A 142 -15.83 -19.94 -37.86
C ARG A 142 -16.52 -20.75 -36.75
N ASP A 143 -16.90 -22.00 -37.06
CA ASP A 143 -17.37 -22.94 -36.04
C ASP A 143 -16.30 -23.14 -34.95
N PRO A 144 -16.61 -22.88 -33.66
CA PRO A 144 -15.65 -23.07 -32.59
C PRO A 144 -15.15 -24.52 -32.46
N ALA A 145 -15.88 -25.53 -32.95
CA ALA A 145 -15.40 -26.91 -33.00
C ALA A 145 -14.26 -27.09 -34.02
N GLU A 146 -14.33 -26.42 -35.17
CA GLU A 146 -13.28 -26.43 -36.19
C GLU A 146 -12.04 -25.68 -35.68
N LEU A 147 -12.22 -24.50 -35.07
CA LEU A 147 -11.13 -23.80 -34.41
C LEU A 147 -10.46 -24.67 -33.35
N ARG A 148 -11.26 -25.34 -32.52
CA ARG A 148 -10.71 -26.23 -31.49
C ARG A 148 -9.85 -27.34 -32.10
N ALA A 149 -10.23 -27.89 -33.26
CA ALA A 149 -9.42 -28.92 -33.93
C ALA A 149 -8.05 -28.37 -34.36
N LEU A 150 -7.98 -27.11 -34.81
CA LEU A 150 -6.72 -26.45 -35.15
C LEU A 150 -5.84 -26.25 -33.91
N PHE A 151 -6.41 -25.71 -32.82
CA PHE A 151 -5.70 -25.58 -31.54
C PHE A 151 -5.21 -26.93 -31.01
N LEU A 152 -6.01 -27.99 -31.14
CA LEU A 152 -5.63 -29.33 -30.70
C LEU A 152 -4.46 -29.89 -31.50
N ALA A 153 -4.43 -29.66 -32.81
CA ALA A 153 -3.32 -30.09 -33.67
C ALA A 153 -2.02 -29.34 -33.33
N GLU A 154 -2.12 -28.05 -32.98
CA GLU A 154 -0.98 -27.17 -32.76
C GLU A 154 -0.43 -27.21 -31.32
N LEU A 155 -1.31 -27.22 -30.31
CA LEU A 155 -0.94 -27.10 -28.89
C LEU A 155 -1.11 -28.39 -28.08
N GLY A 156 -1.79 -29.40 -28.63
CA GLY A 156 -2.13 -30.62 -27.89
C GLY A 156 -3.26 -30.42 -26.86
N ALA A 157 -3.69 -31.53 -26.25
CA ALA A 157 -4.91 -31.57 -25.45
C ALA A 157 -4.85 -30.70 -24.17
N ASP A 158 -3.68 -30.61 -23.55
CA ASP A 158 -3.51 -29.93 -22.24
C ASP A 158 -3.69 -28.42 -22.32
N TYR A 159 -3.45 -27.84 -23.51
CA TYR A 159 -3.47 -26.39 -23.73
C TYR A 159 -4.56 -25.95 -24.71
N THR A 160 -5.43 -26.87 -25.13
CA THR A 160 -6.53 -26.54 -26.04
C THR A 160 -7.73 -25.99 -25.26
N PRO A 161 -8.22 -24.78 -25.59
CA PRO A 161 -9.46 -24.26 -25.02
C PRO A 161 -10.68 -25.13 -25.36
N SER A 162 -11.69 -25.12 -24.50
CA SER A 162 -12.97 -25.77 -24.81
C SER A 162 -13.71 -25.04 -25.93
N ILE A 163 -14.65 -25.73 -26.58
CA ILE A 163 -15.54 -25.11 -27.59
C ILE A 163 -16.26 -23.88 -27.00
N GLU A 164 -16.70 -23.99 -25.75
CA GLU A 164 -17.36 -22.90 -25.05
C GLU A 164 -16.43 -21.70 -24.80
N GLN A 165 -15.18 -21.95 -24.39
CA GLN A 165 -14.19 -20.88 -24.20
C GLN A 165 -13.88 -20.16 -25.52
N LEU A 166 -13.72 -20.91 -26.62
CA LEU A 166 -13.52 -20.32 -27.95
C LEU A 166 -14.74 -19.50 -28.39
N ALA A 167 -15.95 -20.02 -28.20
CA ALA A 167 -17.17 -19.29 -28.54
C ALA A 167 -17.32 -17.97 -27.75
N ARG A 168 -16.93 -17.96 -26.47
CA ARG A 168 -16.90 -16.74 -25.64
C ARG A 168 -15.87 -15.73 -26.15
N PHE A 169 -14.65 -16.18 -26.48
CA PHE A 169 -13.64 -15.30 -27.08
C PHE A 169 -14.12 -14.71 -28.42
N GLN A 170 -14.69 -15.53 -29.29
CA GLN A 170 -15.26 -15.07 -30.56
C GLN A 170 -16.39 -14.04 -30.33
N GLN A 171 -17.20 -14.22 -29.29
CA GLN A 171 -18.22 -13.24 -28.91
C GLN A 171 -17.59 -11.90 -28.50
N ALA A 172 -16.54 -11.91 -27.67
CA ALA A 172 -15.81 -10.69 -27.30
C ALA A 172 -15.18 -10.01 -28.53
N GLY A 173 -14.61 -10.78 -29.45
CA GLY A 173 -14.07 -10.22 -30.69
C GLY A 173 -15.14 -9.58 -31.57
N ARG A 174 -16.35 -10.15 -31.64
CA ARG A 174 -17.49 -9.54 -32.36
C ARG A 174 -17.95 -8.23 -31.71
N THR A 175 -17.93 -8.12 -30.38
CA THR A 175 -18.26 -6.86 -29.69
C THR A 175 -17.20 -5.79 -29.96
N VAL A 176 -15.93 -6.15 -30.08
CA VAL A 176 -14.87 -5.21 -30.54
C VAL A 176 -15.11 -4.78 -31.99
N ARG A 177 -15.41 -5.73 -32.88
CA ARG A 177 -15.59 -5.47 -34.32
C ARG A 177 -16.74 -4.50 -34.60
N SER A 178 -17.86 -4.67 -33.92
CA SER A 178 -19.13 -4.03 -34.30
C SER A 178 -19.81 -3.24 -33.19
N GLY A 179 -19.41 -3.42 -31.93
CA GLY A 179 -20.06 -2.87 -30.74
C GLY A 179 -19.20 -1.91 -29.91
N TRP A 180 -17.97 -1.59 -30.34
CA TRP A 180 -17.04 -0.81 -29.51
C TRP A 180 -17.65 0.51 -28.99
N GLY A 181 -17.56 0.71 -27.69
CA GLY A 181 -18.07 1.90 -27.01
C GLY A 181 -19.48 1.73 -26.45
N ASN A 182 -20.10 0.54 -26.55
CA ASN A 182 -21.37 0.22 -25.90
C ASN A 182 -21.20 -0.43 -24.51
N GLY A 183 -19.97 -0.81 -24.12
CA GLY A 183 -19.64 -1.42 -22.84
C GLY A 183 -19.70 -2.95 -22.81
N GLU A 184 -20.14 -3.62 -23.89
CA GLU A 184 -20.28 -5.08 -23.93
C GLU A 184 -18.92 -5.79 -23.90
N THR A 185 -17.89 -5.25 -24.56
CA THR A 185 -16.56 -5.87 -24.55
C THR A 185 -15.95 -5.84 -23.15
N ALA A 186 -16.01 -4.68 -22.51
CA ALA A 186 -15.55 -4.51 -21.14
C ALA A 186 -16.42 -5.31 -20.15
N SER A 187 -17.73 -5.45 -20.40
CA SER A 187 -18.60 -6.30 -19.58
C SER A 187 -18.26 -7.79 -19.69
N ILE A 188 -17.82 -8.27 -20.86
CA ILE A 188 -17.36 -9.65 -21.01
C ILE A 188 -16.08 -9.84 -20.21
N SER A 189 -15.15 -8.89 -20.27
CA SER A 189 -13.85 -9.01 -19.60
C SER A 189 -13.92 -8.81 -18.07
N ALA A 190 -14.88 -8.02 -17.61
CA ALA A 190 -15.02 -7.64 -16.20
C ALA A 190 -16.46 -7.82 -15.70
N PRO A 191 -17.01 -9.06 -15.72
CA PRO A 191 -18.40 -9.35 -15.36
C PRO A 191 -18.79 -8.91 -13.93
N SER A 192 -17.84 -8.74 -13.02
CA SER A 192 -18.13 -8.21 -11.68
C SER A 192 -18.56 -6.73 -11.68
N PHE A 193 -18.31 -5.99 -12.78
CA PHE A 193 -18.70 -4.59 -12.92
C PHE A 193 -20.09 -4.47 -13.54
N ARG A 194 -21.06 -3.97 -12.76
CA ARG A 194 -22.48 -3.95 -13.16
C ARG A 194 -22.91 -2.76 -14.03
N SER A 195 -22.10 -1.70 -14.10
CA SER A 195 -22.49 -0.45 -14.78
C SER A 195 -22.06 -0.44 -16.24
N LEU A 196 -22.93 -0.91 -17.15
CA LEU A 196 -22.69 -0.86 -18.60
C LEU A 196 -22.37 0.55 -19.10
N ARG A 197 -23.01 1.59 -18.54
CA ARG A 197 -22.74 2.99 -18.92
C ARG A 197 -21.29 3.39 -18.61
N GLN A 198 -20.77 2.99 -17.45
CA GLN A 198 -19.41 3.28 -17.04
C GLN A 198 -18.41 2.49 -17.90
N LEU A 199 -18.68 1.21 -18.14
CA LEU A 199 -17.87 0.37 -19.02
C LEU A 199 -17.81 0.92 -20.45
N ALA A 200 -18.94 1.36 -20.99
CA ALA A 200 -19.04 2.01 -22.29
C ALA A 200 -18.24 3.31 -22.35
N MET A 201 -18.22 4.09 -21.26
CA MET A 201 -17.38 5.27 -21.14
C MET A 201 -15.90 4.89 -21.15
N CYS A 202 -15.49 3.87 -20.39
CA CYS A 202 -14.12 3.37 -20.41
C CYS A 202 -13.68 2.97 -21.82
N GLU A 203 -14.47 2.17 -22.54
CA GLU A 203 -14.14 1.78 -23.92
C GLU A 203 -13.87 2.98 -24.82
N ARG A 204 -14.75 3.98 -24.82
CA ARG A 204 -14.61 5.18 -25.67
C ARG A 204 -13.44 6.07 -25.27
N MET A 205 -13.11 6.13 -23.99
CA MET A 205 -12.01 6.95 -23.49
C MET A 205 -10.65 6.25 -23.67
N CYS A 206 -10.58 4.92 -23.60
CA CYS A 206 -9.34 4.20 -23.75
C CYS A 206 -8.91 4.02 -25.22
N ALA A 207 -9.85 3.92 -26.17
CA ALA A 207 -9.51 3.82 -27.59
C ALA A 207 -10.66 4.26 -28.52
N SER A 208 -10.29 4.80 -29.68
CA SER A 208 -11.25 4.97 -30.78
C SER A 208 -11.67 3.61 -31.37
N PRO A 209 -12.85 3.49 -32.01
CA PRO A 209 -13.29 2.23 -32.63
C PRO A 209 -12.34 1.68 -33.71
N GLY A 210 -11.65 2.58 -34.43
CA GLY A 210 -10.63 2.16 -35.41
C GLY A 210 -9.41 1.57 -34.73
N MET A 211 -8.93 2.22 -33.67
CA MET A 211 -7.77 1.74 -32.93
C MET A 211 -8.08 0.45 -32.16
N ALA A 212 -9.26 0.33 -31.54
CA ALA A 212 -9.66 -0.88 -30.85
C ALA A 212 -9.66 -2.10 -31.79
N ARG A 213 -10.26 -1.97 -32.98
CA ARG A 213 -10.24 -3.03 -34.00
C ARG A 213 -8.82 -3.37 -34.43
N ALA A 214 -8.02 -2.38 -34.80
CA ALA A 214 -6.65 -2.63 -35.26
C ALA A 214 -5.78 -3.28 -34.17
N SER A 215 -5.89 -2.84 -32.90
CA SER A 215 -5.18 -3.44 -31.77
C SER A 215 -5.62 -4.89 -31.51
N PHE A 216 -6.92 -5.19 -31.64
CA PHE A 216 -7.44 -6.54 -31.40
C PHE A 216 -7.03 -7.50 -32.52
N GLU A 217 -7.07 -7.04 -33.76
CA GLU A 217 -6.59 -7.80 -34.92
C GLU A 217 -5.09 -8.05 -34.86
N ALA A 218 -4.30 -7.06 -34.41
CA ALA A 218 -2.87 -7.25 -34.20
C ALA A 218 -2.58 -8.34 -33.16
N ALA A 219 -3.43 -8.50 -32.14
CA ALA A 219 -3.26 -9.54 -31.13
C ALA A 219 -3.35 -10.94 -31.74
N PHE A 220 -4.21 -11.18 -32.74
CA PHE A 220 -4.33 -12.48 -33.43
C PHE A 220 -3.00 -12.98 -34.00
N LEU A 221 -2.20 -12.05 -34.51
CA LEU A 221 -0.97 -12.31 -35.24
C LEU A 221 0.26 -12.44 -34.33
N ILE A 222 0.09 -12.27 -33.02
CA ILE A 222 1.19 -12.38 -32.07
C ILE A 222 1.45 -13.85 -31.73
N ASP A 223 2.70 -14.27 -31.93
CA ASP A 223 3.23 -15.54 -31.47
C ASP A 223 4.59 -15.32 -30.77
N VAL A 224 4.61 -15.49 -29.45
CA VAL A 224 5.81 -15.40 -28.61
C VAL A 224 6.25 -16.76 -28.07
N ARG A 225 5.64 -17.87 -28.51
CA ARG A 225 6.04 -19.23 -28.10
C ARG A 225 7.54 -19.51 -28.32
N PRO A 226 8.17 -19.09 -29.44
CA PRO A 226 9.61 -19.31 -29.63
C PRO A 226 10.52 -18.56 -28.64
N ILE A 227 9.99 -17.51 -27.98
CA ILE A 227 10.74 -16.65 -27.05
C ILE A 227 10.70 -17.21 -25.62
N LEU A 228 9.62 -17.91 -25.24
CA LEU A 228 9.43 -18.38 -23.85
C LEU A 228 10.64 -19.16 -23.29
N PRO A 229 11.26 -20.10 -24.04
CA PRO A 229 12.38 -20.89 -23.52
C PRO A 229 13.67 -20.06 -23.33
N THR A 230 13.76 -18.88 -23.93
CA THR A 230 14.95 -18.01 -23.83
C THR A 230 14.89 -17.07 -22.63
N LEU A 231 13.75 -16.96 -21.95
CA LEU A 231 13.58 -16.07 -20.81
C LEU A 231 14.37 -16.58 -19.60
N THR A 232 15.22 -15.72 -19.05
CA THR A 232 16.06 -16.02 -17.88
C THR A 232 15.60 -15.30 -16.61
N ALA A 233 14.70 -14.32 -16.73
CA ALA A 233 14.18 -13.60 -15.57
C ALA A 233 13.27 -14.52 -14.74
N PRO A 234 13.34 -14.48 -13.40
CA PRO A 234 12.33 -15.11 -12.55
C PRO A 234 10.94 -14.68 -13.00
N THR A 235 10.04 -15.63 -13.21
CA THR A 235 8.72 -15.36 -13.81
C THR A 235 7.59 -15.89 -12.93
N LEU A 236 6.58 -15.06 -12.69
CA LEU A 236 5.30 -15.43 -12.09
C LEU A 236 4.18 -15.26 -13.12
N VAL A 237 3.42 -16.33 -13.36
CA VAL A 237 2.27 -16.34 -14.25
C VAL A 237 1.00 -16.44 -13.41
N ILE A 238 0.07 -15.52 -13.59
CA ILE A 238 -1.18 -15.41 -12.84
C ILE A 238 -2.33 -15.53 -13.84
N HIS A 239 -3.31 -16.39 -13.57
CA HIS A 239 -4.46 -16.53 -14.47
C HIS A 239 -5.73 -16.90 -13.70
N ALA A 240 -6.84 -16.21 -13.99
CA ALA A 240 -8.15 -16.58 -13.47
C ALA A 240 -8.66 -17.87 -14.15
N ARG A 241 -9.16 -18.83 -13.36
CA ARG A 241 -9.57 -20.14 -13.89
C ARG A 241 -10.72 -20.03 -14.90
N GLU A 242 -11.66 -19.13 -14.65
CA GLU A 242 -12.88 -18.96 -15.45
C GLU A 242 -12.86 -17.65 -16.25
N ASP A 243 -11.66 -17.18 -16.60
CA ASP A 243 -11.45 -16.00 -17.44
C ASP A 243 -12.26 -16.10 -18.75
N PRO A 244 -13.24 -15.21 -18.96
CA PRO A 244 -14.14 -15.23 -20.12
C PRO A 244 -13.51 -14.59 -21.36
N ALA A 245 -12.44 -13.83 -21.21
CA ALA A 245 -11.77 -13.11 -22.30
C ALA A 245 -10.54 -13.85 -22.80
N VAL A 246 -9.75 -14.44 -21.90
CA VAL A 246 -8.51 -15.16 -22.26
C VAL A 246 -8.49 -16.53 -21.59
N PRO A 247 -8.58 -17.64 -22.34
CA PRO A 247 -8.60 -18.98 -21.75
C PRO A 247 -7.38 -19.28 -20.87
N VAL A 248 -7.63 -19.84 -19.67
CA VAL A 248 -6.60 -20.20 -18.66
C VAL A 248 -5.47 -21.10 -19.20
N GLN A 249 -5.77 -21.87 -20.26
CA GLN A 249 -4.81 -22.70 -20.96
C GLN A 249 -3.59 -21.90 -21.48
N GLY A 250 -3.78 -20.62 -21.83
CA GLY A 250 -2.69 -19.72 -22.21
C GLY A 250 -1.66 -19.52 -21.10
N GLY A 251 -2.11 -19.17 -19.90
CA GLY A 251 -1.24 -19.02 -18.74
C GLY A 251 -0.54 -20.33 -18.37
N ARG A 252 -1.27 -21.45 -18.42
CA ARG A 252 -0.68 -22.79 -18.19
C ARG A 252 0.41 -23.14 -19.20
N TYR A 253 0.21 -22.81 -20.48
CA TYR A 253 1.22 -23.01 -21.52
C TYR A 253 2.47 -22.16 -21.21
N ILE A 254 2.27 -20.86 -20.93
CA ILE A 254 3.38 -19.94 -20.64
C ILE A 254 4.20 -20.45 -19.46
N ALA A 255 3.56 -20.81 -18.35
CA ALA A 255 4.26 -21.30 -17.17
C ALA A 255 5.04 -22.59 -17.43
N ALA A 256 4.52 -23.48 -18.28
CA ALA A 256 5.21 -24.73 -18.63
C ALA A 256 6.41 -24.52 -19.57
N HIS A 257 6.43 -23.45 -20.35
CA HIS A 257 7.44 -23.20 -21.39
C HIS A 257 8.46 -22.11 -21.02
N ILE A 258 8.29 -21.43 -19.88
CA ILE A 258 9.30 -20.53 -19.30
C ILE A 258 10.10 -21.29 -18.22
N PRO A 259 11.44 -21.40 -18.34
CA PRO A 259 12.25 -22.08 -17.35
C PRO A 259 12.08 -21.50 -15.93
N GLY A 260 11.64 -22.33 -14.99
CA GLY A 260 11.51 -21.96 -13.58
C GLY A 260 10.36 -21.00 -13.25
N ALA A 261 9.39 -20.84 -14.17
CA ALA A 261 8.21 -20.01 -13.88
C ALA A 261 7.35 -20.61 -12.76
N ARG A 262 6.83 -19.74 -11.89
CA ARG A 262 5.77 -20.06 -10.92
C ARG A 262 4.42 -19.80 -11.59
N TYR A 263 3.44 -20.67 -11.32
CA TYR A 263 2.07 -20.50 -11.80
C TYR A 263 1.12 -20.33 -10.62
N LEU A 264 0.32 -19.27 -10.66
CA LEU A 264 -0.76 -18.97 -9.72
C LEU A 264 -2.09 -18.97 -10.47
N GLU A 265 -2.86 -20.04 -10.29
CA GLU A 265 -4.24 -20.09 -10.74
C GLU A 265 -5.15 -19.45 -9.69
N VAL A 266 -5.94 -18.46 -10.11
CA VAL A 266 -6.83 -17.69 -9.25
C VAL A 266 -8.27 -18.13 -9.48
N GLU A 267 -9.01 -18.30 -8.39
CA GLU A 267 -10.46 -18.51 -8.44
C GLU A 267 -11.12 -17.22 -8.91
N GLY A 268 -11.99 -17.26 -9.91
CA GLY A 268 -12.71 -16.07 -10.36
C GLY A 268 -13.04 -16.06 -11.84
N ILE A 269 -13.92 -15.12 -12.20
CA ILE A 269 -14.50 -14.95 -13.54
C ILE A 269 -14.09 -13.63 -14.20
N ASP A 270 -13.29 -12.78 -13.53
CA ASP A 270 -12.82 -11.53 -14.13
C ASP A 270 -11.45 -11.74 -14.78
N HIS A 271 -11.29 -11.17 -15.97
CA HIS A 271 -10.04 -11.16 -16.72
C HIS A 271 -8.91 -10.40 -15.98
N ALA A 272 -9.30 -9.46 -15.11
CA ALA A 272 -8.42 -8.69 -14.24
C ALA A 272 -8.59 -9.17 -12.78
N PRO A 273 -8.08 -10.36 -12.39
CA PRO A 273 -8.33 -10.93 -11.08
C PRO A 273 -7.73 -10.10 -9.93
N PHE A 274 -6.75 -9.24 -10.22
CA PHE A 274 -6.21 -8.28 -9.27
C PHE A 274 -7.22 -7.21 -8.80
N LEU A 275 -8.34 -7.03 -9.51
CA LEU A 275 -9.41 -6.12 -9.09
C LEU A 275 -10.42 -6.79 -8.14
N THR A 276 -10.47 -8.12 -8.11
CA THR A 276 -11.44 -8.87 -7.29
C THR A 276 -10.80 -9.61 -6.13
N GLU A 277 -9.57 -10.09 -6.29
CA GLU A 277 -8.79 -10.79 -5.27
C GLU A 277 -7.42 -10.10 -5.02
N PRO A 278 -7.39 -8.77 -4.74
CA PRO A 278 -6.14 -8.02 -4.61
C PRO A 278 -5.22 -8.56 -3.50
N ASP A 279 -5.77 -8.89 -2.32
CA ASP A 279 -4.97 -9.34 -1.18
C ASP A 279 -4.23 -10.65 -1.46
N LYS A 280 -4.92 -11.63 -2.05
CA LYS A 280 -4.34 -12.92 -2.39
C LYS A 280 -3.23 -12.77 -3.43
N ILE A 281 -3.50 -11.99 -4.49
CA ILE A 281 -2.54 -11.79 -5.57
C ILE A 281 -1.34 -11.00 -5.08
N LEU A 282 -1.54 -9.92 -4.33
CA LEU A 282 -0.44 -9.08 -3.86
C LEU A 282 0.41 -9.77 -2.81
N THR A 283 -0.16 -10.64 -1.97
CA THR A 283 0.62 -11.50 -1.06
C THR A 283 1.58 -12.40 -1.85
N GLU A 284 1.10 -13.04 -2.91
CA GLU A 284 1.92 -13.92 -3.76
C GLU A 284 2.97 -13.13 -4.56
N VAL A 285 2.60 -11.94 -5.06
CA VAL A 285 3.54 -11.03 -5.74
C VAL A 285 4.62 -10.56 -4.79
N GLU A 286 4.27 -10.14 -3.57
CA GLU A 286 5.23 -9.69 -2.56
C GLU A 286 6.18 -10.83 -2.16
N GLU A 287 5.64 -12.04 -1.92
CA GLU A 287 6.45 -13.22 -1.61
C GLU A 287 7.39 -13.58 -2.77
N PHE A 288 6.89 -13.55 -4.01
CA PHE A 288 7.69 -13.81 -5.20
C PHE A 288 8.84 -12.80 -5.36
N LEU A 289 8.62 -11.53 -5.04
CA LEU A 289 9.59 -10.46 -5.25
C LEU A 289 10.59 -10.30 -4.09
N THR A 290 10.21 -10.70 -2.88
CA THR A 290 11.00 -10.50 -1.66
C THR A 290 11.52 -11.80 -1.03
N GLY A 291 10.98 -12.95 -1.43
CA GLY A 291 11.31 -14.27 -0.87
C GLY A 291 10.79 -14.49 0.56
N SER A 292 9.96 -13.58 1.07
CA SER A 292 9.38 -13.65 2.41
C SER A 292 7.88 -13.34 2.31
N HIS A 293 7.03 -14.02 3.08
CA HIS A 293 5.76 -13.41 3.47
C HIS A 293 6.12 -12.24 4.39
N ALA A 294 6.52 -11.11 3.83
CA ALA A 294 6.41 -9.88 4.57
C ALA A 294 4.92 -9.75 4.88
N ALA A 295 4.58 -9.76 6.17
CA ALA A 295 3.24 -9.39 6.59
C ALA A 295 2.87 -8.09 5.84
N PRO A 296 1.62 -7.97 5.32
CA PRO A 296 1.21 -6.86 4.48
C PRO A 296 1.76 -5.57 5.08
N ALA A 297 2.45 -4.78 4.25
CA ALA A 297 3.14 -3.56 4.65
C ALA A 297 2.38 -2.91 5.80
N GLN A 298 3.02 -2.90 6.98
CA GLN A 298 2.44 -2.33 8.18
C GLN A 298 1.76 -1.03 7.77
N SER A 299 0.41 -1.00 7.78
CA SER A 299 -0.30 0.22 8.16
C SER A 299 0.54 0.75 9.31
N HIS A 300 1.05 1.98 9.24
CA HIS A 300 2.04 2.48 10.19
C HIS A 300 1.47 2.30 11.60
N ARG A 301 1.74 1.17 12.22
CA ARG A 301 1.04 0.72 13.42
C ARG A 301 1.90 1.22 14.54
N ALA A 302 1.36 2.20 15.22
CA ALA A 302 2.03 2.80 16.34
C ALA A 302 1.18 2.54 17.58
N LEU A 303 1.86 2.28 18.69
CA LEU A 303 1.22 2.43 19.98
C LEU A 303 0.86 3.91 20.14
N ARG A 304 -0.43 4.20 20.28
CA ARG A 304 -0.93 5.56 20.48
C ARG A 304 -1.85 5.59 21.70
N THR A 305 -1.87 6.71 22.40
CA THR A 305 -2.92 6.99 23.37
C THR A 305 -4.03 7.76 22.69
N VAL A 306 -5.24 7.21 22.73
CA VAL A 306 -6.45 7.77 22.17
C VAL A 306 -7.27 8.40 23.28
N LEU A 307 -7.67 9.65 23.09
CA LEU A 307 -8.53 10.42 23.98
C LEU A 307 -9.81 10.76 23.25
N PHE A 308 -10.95 10.40 23.84
CA PHE A 308 -12.26 10.88 23.42
C PHE A 308 -12.83 11.83 24.47
N THR A 309 -13.38 12.95 24.03
CA THR A 309 -14.23 13.82 24.86
C THR A 309 -15.67 13.75 24.37
N ASP A 310 -16.60 14.04 25.28
CA ASP A 310 -18.03 14.21 24.97
C ASP A 310 -18.64 15.21 25.96
N ILE A 311 -19.50 16.13 25.48
CA ILE A 311 -20.16 17.14 26.31
C ILE A 311 -21.44 16.56 26.91
N VAL A 312 -21.52 16.62 28.24
CA VAL A 312 -22.66 16.10 28.99
C VAL A 312 -23.92 16.92 28.71
N ALA A 313 -25.00 16.21 28.36
CA ALA A 313 -26.32 16.79 28.07
C ALA A 313 -26.31 17.86 26.96
N SER A 314 -25.43 17.72 25.96
CA SER A 314 -25.26 18.63 24.83
C SER A 314 -26.58 19.01 24.14
N THR A 315 -27.45 18.04 23.83
CA THR A 315 -28.75 18.27 23.18
C THR A 315 -29.72 19.09 24.03
N GLN A 316 -29.73 18.87 25.35
CA GLN A 316 -30.59 19.63 26.28
C GLN A 316 -30.08 21.07 26.41
N ARG A 317 -28.75 21.26 26.44
CA ARG A 317 -28.11 22.58 26.49
C ARG A 317 -28.33 23.37 25.20
N ALA A 318 -28.28 22.72 24.05
CA ALA A 318 -28.63 23.32 22.75
C ALA A 318 -30.07 23.87 22.78
N ALA A 319 -31.04 23.05 23.23
CA ALA A 319 -32.44 23.45 23.33
C ALA A 319 -32.68 24.61 24.33
N ALA A 320 -31.93 24.66 25.43
CA ALA A 320 -32.09 25.69 26.46
C ALA A 320 -31.43 27.04 26.11
N THR A 321 -30.30 27.02 25.40
CA THR A 321 -29.46 28.22 25.17
C THR A 321 -29.72 28.86 23.80
N GLY A 322 -30.33 28.11 22.87
CA GLY A 322 -30.55 28.50 21.48
C GLY A 322 -29.33 28.21 20.60
N ASP A 323 -29.59 27.85 19.34
CA ASP A 323 -28.59 27.30 18.41
C ASP A 323 -27.35 28.18 18.22
N ASP A 324 -27.52 29.51 18.12
CA ASP A 324 -26.40 30.42 17.88
C ASP A 324 -25.46 30.56 19.09
N ARG A 325 -26.01 30.61 20.31
CA ARG A 325 -25.21 30.65 21.53
C ARG A 325 -24.54 29.31 21.78
N TRP A 326 -25.24 28.21 21.52
CA TRP A 326 -24.66 26.88 21.62
C TRP A 326 -23.52 26.67 20.62
N ARG A 327 -23.68 27.14 19.38
CA ARG A 327 -22.63 27.11 18.35
C ARG A 327 -21.39 27.89 18.77
N ALA A 328 -21.55 29.04 19.43
CA ALA A 328 -20.42 29.81 19.96
C ALA A 328 -19.67 29.06 21.08
N VAL A 329 -20.39 28.35 21.95
CA VAL A 329 -19.78 27.51 22.99
C VAL A 329 -19.02 26.33 22.38
N LEU A 330 -19.60 25.63 21.40
CA LEU A 330 -18.94 24.54 20.68
C LEU A 330 -17.68 25.01 19.95
N GLN A 331 -17.75 26.17 19.30
CA GLN A 331 -16.59 26.77 18.64
C GLN A 331 -15.48 27.08 19.64
N ARG A 332 -15.82 27.74 20.76
CA ARG A 332 -14.83 28.10 21.79
C ARG A 332 -14.20 26.87 22.44
N PHE A 333 -14.99 25.85 22.72
CA PHE A 333 -14.48 24.58 23.25
C PHE A 333 -13.60 23.84 22.23
N GLY A 334 -13.92 23.94 20.93
CA GLY A 334 -13.08 23.40 19.86
C GLY A 334 -11.71 24.09 19.77
N GLU A 335 -11.67 25.41 19.88
CA GLU A 335 -10.41 26.19 19.94
C GLU A 335 -9.54 25.74 21.12
N ILE A 336 -10.12 25.67 22.33
CA ILE A 336 -9.43 25.21 23.54
C ILE A 336 -8.93 23.78 23.36
N THR A 337 -9.74 22.91 22.74
CA THR A 337 -9.35 21.51 22.50
C THR A 337 -8.14 21.41 21.59
N ALA A 338 -8.09 22.18 20.50
CA ALA A 338 -6.94 22.23 19.62
C ALA A 338 -5.69 22.77 20.34
N GLU A 339 -5.82 23.90 21.04
CA GLU A 339 -4.72 24.56 21.77
C GLU A 339 -4.11 23.64 22.85
N LEU A 340 -4.95 23.02 23.69
CA LEU A 340 -4.47 22.13 24.75
C LEU A 340 -3.89 20.85 24.20
N THR A 341 -4.51 20.27 23.17
CA THR A 341 -3.99 19.04 22.53
C THR A 341 -2.60 19.30 21.97
N GLU A 342 -2.39 20.40 21.24
CA GLU A 342 -1.08 20.78 20.72
C GLU A 342 -0.08 21.08 21.85
N ARG A 343 -0.49 21.81 22.89
CA ARG A 343 0.35 22.13 24.06
C ARG A 343 0.90 20.89 24.74
N PHE A 344 0.13 19.80 24.78
CA PHE A 344 0.55 18.52 25.35
C PHE A 344 1.14 17.56 24.30
N SER A 345 1.56 18.07 23.14
CA SER A 345 2.17 17.28 22.06
C SER A 345 1.28 16.16 21.53
N GLY A 346 -0.02 16.41 21.44
CA GLY A 346 -1.00 15.58 20.76
C GLY A 346 -1.49 16.21 19.47
N ALA A 347 -2.35 15.47 18.76
CA ALA A 347 -3.04 15.94 17.56
C ALA A 347 -4.54 15.65 17.65
N VAL A 348 -5.37 16.65 17.33
CA VAL A 348 -6.82 16.46 17.15
C VAL A 348 -7.04 15.79 15.80
N VAL A 349 -7.71 14.65 15.80
CA VAL A 349 -8.00 13.86 14.60
C VAL A 349 -9.29 14.34 13.94
N LYS A 350 -10.38 14.38 14.71
CA LYS A 350 -11.69 14.84 14.24
C LYS A 350 -12.63 15.22 15.37
N SER A 351 -13.65 16.02 15.02
CA SER A 351 -14.82 16.26 15.88
C SER A 351 -15.85 15.16 15.68
N THR A 352 -16.50 14.74 16.77
CA THR A 352 -17.65 13.81 16.77
C THR A 352 -18.99 14.53 16.93
N GLY A 353 -19.02 15.85 16.73
CA GLY A 353 -20.18 16.72 16.96
C GLY A 353 -20.01 17.53 18.24
N ASP A 354 -20.40 16.95 19.37
CA ASP A 354 -20.28 17.48 20.73
C ASP A 354 -19.05 16.95 21.49
N GLY A 355 -18.14 16.31 20.77
CA GLY A 355 -16.93 15.70 21.31
C GLY A 355 -15.77 15.74 20.32
N TYR A 356 -14.61 15.27 20.77
CA TYR A 356 -13.38 15.24 19.98
C TYR A 356 -12.64 13.93 20.14
N LEU A 357 -12.02 13.50 19.05
CA LEU A 357 -11.01 12.45 19.02
C LEU A 357 -9.63 13.09 18.90
N ALA A 358 -8.77 12.83 19.89
CA ALA A 358 -7.38 13.27 19.91
C ALA A 358 -6.42 12.10 20.15
N THR A 359 -5.18 12.26 19.72
CA THR A 359 -4.12 11.25 19.84
C THR A 359 -2.85 11.82 20.43
N PHE A 360 -2.13 10.98 21.19
CA PHE A 360 -0.87 11.32 21.84
C PHE A 360 0.13 10.18 21.68
N ASP A 361 1.43 10.50 21.70
CA ASP A 361 2.52 9.52 21.75
C ASP A 361 2.53 8.71 23.07
N GLY A 362 1.93 9.24 24.14
CA GLY A 362 1.95 8.59 25.45
C GLY A 362 0.78 8.98 26.37
N PRO A 363 0.50 8.13 27.37
CA PRO A 363 -0.68 8.29 28.22
C PRO A 363 -0.59 9.44 29.21
N THR A 364 0.60 9.80 29.69
CA THR A 364 0.78 10.93 30.62
C THR A 364 0.36 12.26 29.98
N GLN A 365 0.68 12.47 28.71
CA GLN A 365 0.30 13.67 27.97
C GLN A 365 -1.22 13.74 27.80
N ALA A 366 -1.85 12.63 27.40
CA ALA A 366 -3.30 12.53 27.24
C ALA A 366 -4.03 12.84 28.56
N ILE A 367 -3.55 12.30 29.69
CA ILE A 367 -4.14 12.55 31.03
C ILE A 367 -4.06 14.03 31.39
N ARG A 368 -2.90 14.66 31.26
CA ARG A 368 -2.73 16.08 31.56
C ARG A 368 -3.57 16.97 30.65
N CYS A 369 -3.70 16.60 29.38
CA CYS A 369 -4.59 17.26 28.45
C CYS A 369 -6.05 17.13 28.90
N ALA A 370 -6.49 15.94 29.31
CA ALA A 370 -7.85 15.71 29.79
C ALA A 370 -8.17 16.53 31.05
N GLU A 371 -7.25 16.60 32.02
CA GLU A 371 -7.41 17.40 33.24
C GLU A 371 -7.55 18.89 32.91
N ALA A 372 -6.71 19.40 32.01
CA ALA A 372 -6.77 20.80 31.56
C ALA A 372 -8.06 21.09 30.78
N LEU A 373 -8.48 20.18 29.89
CA LEU A 373 -9.72 20.31 29.14
C LEU A 373 -10.94 20.37 30.05
N GLN A 374 -10.93 19.58 31.13
CA GLN A 374 -12.00 19.60 32.11
C GLN A 374 -12.05 20.94 32.86
N THR A 375 -10.90 21.47 33.30
CA THR A 375 -10.83 22.78 33.95
C THR A 375 -11.34 23.92 33.04
N ASP A 376 -10.97 23.91 31.77
CA ASP A 376 -11.40 24.94 30.82
C ASP A 376 -12.86 24.77 30.38
N ALA A 377 -13.35 23.52 30.31
CA ALA A 377 -14.77 23.21 30.12
C ALA A 377 -15.62 23.77 31.28
N ASP A 378 -15.19 23.56 32.52
CA ASP A 378 -15.85 24.09 33.72
C ASP A 378 -15.93 25.64 33.66
N ALA A 379 -14.87 26.30 33.18
CA ALA A 379 -14.83 27.76 33.00
C ALA A 379 -15.78 28.27 31.91
N LEU A 380 -16.07 27.45 30.89
CA LEU A 380 -17.10 27.69 29.88
C LEU A 380 -18.51 27.33 30.36
N GLY A 381 -18.64 26.79 31.58
CA GLY A 381 -19.91 26.35 32.15
C GLY A 381 -20.44 25.07 31.51
N ILE A 382 -19.60 24.28 30.83
CA ILE A 382 -19.95 22.98 30.25
C ILE A 382 -19.25 21.86 31.01
N GLU A 383 -19.94 20.73 31.16
CA GLU A 383 -19.34 19.53 31.74
C GLU A 383 -18.98 18.57 30.63
N ILE A 384 -17.79 18.00 30.70
CA ILE A 384 -17.32 16.98 29.77
C ILE A 384 -17.07 15.66 30.50
N ARG A 385 -17.14 14.59 29.73
CA ARG A 385 -16.64 13.27 30.11
C ARG A 385 -15.52 12.86 29.16
N VAL A 386 -14.53 12.16 29.68
CA VAL A 386 -13.34 11.80 28.92
C VAL A 386 -13.05 10.31 29.03
N GLY A 387 -12.73 9.68 27.91
CA GLY A 387 -12.27 8.29 27.85
C GLY A 387 -10.86 8.21 27.27
N ILE A 388 -9.95 7.52 27.95
CA ILE A 388 -8.56 7.35 27.49
C ILE A 388 -8.18 5.87 27.42
N HIS A 389 -7.57 5.47 26.31
CA HIS A 389 -6.99 4.14 26.14
C HIS A 389 -5.67 4.22 25.38
N THR A 390 -4.73 3.32 25.69
CA THR A 390 -3.49 3.16 24.93
C THR A 390 -3.46 1.79 24.29
N GLY A 391 -3.25 1.77 22.98
CA GLY A 391 -3.21 0.53 22.21
C GLY A 391 -2.64 0.77 20.81
N GLU A 392 -2.41 -0.32 20.10
CA GLU A 392 -1.93 -0.28 18.71
C GLU A 392 -3.03 0.32 17.82
N CYS A 393 -2.67 1.36 17.07
CA CYS A 393 -3.54 2.03 16.11
C CYS A 393 -2.90 1.97 14.73
N GLU A 394 -3.73 1.79 13.71
CA GLU A 394 -3.34 2.00 12.32
C GLU A 394 -3.39 3.49 12.03
N LEU A 395 -2.25 4.06 11.60
CA LEU A 395 -2.17 5.46 11.18
C LEU A 395 -2.51 5.56 9.69
N ILE A 396 -3.51 6.37 9.35
CA ILE A 396 -4.00 6.58 7.97
C ILE A 396 -3.97 8.08 7.69
N ASP A 397 -2.88 8.60 7.13
CA ASP A 397 -2.68 10.04 6.87
C ASP A 397 -3.05 10.93 8.08
N ASN A 398 -4.23 11.56 8.06
CA ASN A 398 -4.77 12.43 9.11
C ASN A 398 -5.85 11.76 10.00
N ASP A 399 -6.00 10.44 9.92
CA ASP A 399 -6.95 9.64 10.71
C ASP A 399 -6.26 8.45 11.42
N ILE A 400 -6.99 7.85 12.35
CA ILE A 400 -6.58 6.65 13.06
C ILE A 400 -7.69 5.59 13.03
N ALA A 401 -7.27 4.33 12.89
CA ALA A 401 -8.16 3.19 12.92
C ALA A 401 -7.65 2.08 13.83
N GLY A 402 -8.51 1.11 14.13
CA GLY A 402 -8.18 -0.06 14.91
C GLY A 402 -8.92 -0.17 16.24
N MET A 403 -8.72 -1.31 16.92
CA MET A 403 -9.45 -1.66 18.13
C MET A 403 -9.26 -0.65 19.26
N ALA A 404 -8.08 -0.04 19.38
CA ALA A 404 -7.79 0.95 20.41
C ALA A 404 -8.72 2.19 20.33
N VAL A 405 -9.09 2.61 19.11
CA VAL A 405 -10.02 3.72 18.88
C VAL A 405 -11.41 3.35 19.37
N HIS A 406 -11.88 2.14 19.04
CA HIS A 406 -13.18 1.66 19.49
C HIS A 406 -13.24 1.49 21.02
N ILE A 407 -12.17 1.00 21.64
CA ILE A 407 -12.09 0.87 23.11
C ILE A 407 -12.20 2.24 23.77
N ALA A 408 -11.40 3.24 23.35
CA ALA A 408 -11.46 4.60 23.90
C ALA A 408 -12.86 5.23 23.75
N ALA A 409 -13.49 5.06 22.58
CA ALA A 409 -14.85 5.53 22.31
C ALA A 409 -15.92 4.86 23.20
N ARG A 410 -15.68 3.61 23.65
CA ARG A 410 -16.59 2.93 24.57
C ARG A 410 -16.33 3.30 26.02
N ILE A 411 -15.08 3.58 26.39
CA ILE A 411 -14.71 4.06 27.73
C ILE A 411 -15.35 5.43 28.00
N VAL A 412 -15.28 6.39 27.07
CA VAL A 412 -15.95 7.69 27.26
C VAL A 412 -17.46 7.53 27.46
N GLY A 413 -18.08 6.53 26.80
CA GLY A 413 -19.50 6.22 26.98
C GLY A 413 -19.87 5.65 28.35
N GLN A 414 -18.90 5.12 29.11
CA GLN A 414 -19.06 4.67 30.49
C GLN A 414 -18.74 5.76 31.52
N ALA A 415 -18.06 6.84 31.11
CA ALA A 415 -17.71 7.94 31.99
C ALA A 415 -18.96 8.77 32.36
N GLY A 416 -19.06 9.10 33.64
CA GLY A 416 -20.02 10.05 34.20
C GLY A 416 -19.63 11.50 33.92
N ALA A 417 -20.47 12.42 34.39
CA ALA A 417 -20.24 13.85 34.19
C ALA A 417 -19.04 14.34 35.02
N GLY A 418 -18.12 15.08 34.38
CA GLY A 418 -16.89 15.50 35.04
C GLY A 418 -15.93 14.35 35.35
N GLU A 419 -16.06 13.21 34.67
CA GLU A 419 -15.22 12.04 34.90
C GLU A 419 -14.21 11.83 33.77
N ILE A 420 -12.97 11.52 34.15
CA ILE A 420 -11.94 11.01 33.23
C ILE A 420 -11.75 9.53 33.53
N LEU A 421 -12.18 8.68 32.62
CA LEU A 421 -12.13 7.24 32.74
C LEU A 421 -11.06 6.66 31.82
N VAL A 422 -10.27 5.72 32.34
CA VAL A 422 -9.17 5.10 31.61
C VAL A 422 -9.20 3.58 31.71
N SER A 423 -8.63 2.90 30.70
CA SER A 423 -8.38 1.45 30.78
C SER A 423 -7.25 1.11 31.76
N ARG A 424 -7.23 -0.12 32.30
CA ARG A 424 -6.08 -0.67 33.05
C ARG A 424 -4.73 -0.46 32.36
N THR A 425 -4.66 -0.62 31.04
CA THR A 425 -3.43 -0.42 30.25
C THR A 425 -2.85 0.98 30.44
N VAL A 426 -3.69 2.00 30.53
CA VAL A 426 -3.24 3.40 30.74
C VAL A 426 -2.61 3.54 32.12
N ARG A 427 -3.24 3.01 33.18
CA ARG A 427 -2.68 2.98 34.54
C ARG A 427 -1.30 2.31 34.56
N ASP A 428 -1.20 1.14 33.95
CA ASP A 428 0.03 0.33 33.96
C ASP A 428 1.20 1.03 33.24
N LEU A 429 0.89 1.88 32.24
CA LEU A 429 1.90 2.64 31.49
C LEU A 429 2.31 3.96 32.16
N VAL A 430 1.58 4.45 33.17
CA VAL A 430 1.92 5.69 33.88
C VAL A 430 2.32 5.48 35.34
N VAL A 431 2.65 4.24 35.73
CA VAL A 431 3.21 3.96 37.06
C VAL A 431 4.43 4.87 37.31
N GLY A 432 4.39 5.64 38.39
CA GLY A 432 5.43 6.62 38.75
C GLY A 432 5.21 8.04 38.21
N SER A 433 4.12 8.32 37.48
CA SER A 433 3.77 9.69 37.04
C SER A 433 3.23 10.59 38.14
N GLY A 434 2.87 10.01 39.31
CA GLY A 434 2.14 10.70 40.37
C GLY A 434 0.65 10.88 40.09
N THR A 435 0.08 10.15 39.12
CA THR A 435 -1.37 10.15 38.85
C THR A 435 -2.08 9.15 39.76
N GLY A 436 -3.14 9.59 40.45
CA GLY A 436 -3.99 8.74 41.28
C GLY A 436 -5.10 8.06 40.47
N PHE A 437 -5.48 6.84 40.84
CA PHE A 437 -6.53 6.07 40.17
C PHE A 437 -7.49 5.44 41.18
N GLU A 438 -8.78 5.51 40.88
CA GLU A 438 -9.85 4.82 41.61
C GLU A 438 -10.45 3.73 40.72
N ASP A 439 -10.52 2.49 41.21
CA ASP A 439 -11.08 1.37 40.45
C ASP A 439 -12.61 1.49 40.33
N ARG A 440 -13.11 1.46 39.09
CA ARG A 440 -14.55 1.48 38.76
C ARG A 440 -15.07 0.11 38.33
N GLY A 441 -14.25 -0.92 38.50
CA GLY A 441 -14.61 -2.31 38.27
C GLY A 441 -14.40 -2.75 36.83
N SER A 442 -14.87 -3.96 36.55
CA SER A 442 -14.69 -4.64 35.27
C SER A 442 -16.00 -4.67 34.49
N VAL A 443 -15.95 -4.26 33.22
CA VAL A 443 -17.13 -4.17 32.34
C VAL A 443 -16.89 -4.87 31.01
N GLU A 444 -17.95 -5.30 30.34
CA GLU A 444 -17.90 -5.71 28.94
C GLU A 444 -18.25 -4.53 28.04
N LEU A 445 -17.34 -4.16 27.15
CA LEU A 445 -17.56 -3.05 26.21
C LEU A 445 -18.21 -3.62 24.94
N ARG A 446 -19.34 -3.04 24.52
CA ARG A 446 -20.10 -3.52 23.35
C ARG A 446 -19.19 -3.60 22.11
N GLY A 447 -19.06 -4.81 21.57
CA GLY A 447 -18.28 -5.10 20.35
C GLY A 447 -16.78 -5.21 20.57
N VAL A 448 -16.31 -5.21 21.82
CA VAL A 448 -14.90 -5.43 22.17
C VAL A 448 -14.80 -6.76 22.93
N PRO A 449 -13.96 -7.71 22.48
CA PRO A 449 -13.77 -8.97 23.18
C PRO A 449 -13.21 -8.79 24.60
N GLY A 450 -13.66 -9.64 25.52
CA GLY A 450 -13.13 -9.72 26.89
C GLY A 450 -13.70 -8.71 27.87
N THR A 451 -13.24 -8.82 29.12
CA THR A 451 -13.64 -7.94 30.21
C THR A 451 -12.57 -6.88 30.46
N TRP A 452 -13.00 -5.64 30.64
CA TRP A 452 -12.14 -4.46 30.73
C TRP A 452 -12.28 -3.79 32.09
N GLN A 453 -11.19 -3.67 32.84
CA GLN A 453 -11.19 -2.88 34.06
C GLN A 453 -11.01 -1.40 33.72
N LEU A 454 -11.91 -0.58 34.24
CA LEU A 454 -11.91 0.87 34.09
C LEU A 454 -11.55 1.54 35.40
N LEU A 455 -10.78 2.63 35.31
CA LEU A 455 -10.34 3.40 36.46
C LEU A 455 -10.61 4.88 36.23
N ALA A 456 -11.10 5.57 37.25
CA ALA A 456 -11.24 7.02 37.24
C ALA A 456 -9.95 7.68 37.71
N ILE A 457 -9.60 8.83 37.14
CA ILE A 457 -8.44 9.61 37.58
C ILE A 457 -8.82 10.43 38.82
N ASP A 458 -8.01 10.31 39.88
CA ASP A 458 -8.15 11.13 41.09
C ASP A 458 -7.45 12.48 40.91
N ARG A 459 -8.23 13.57 40.89
CA ARG A 459 -7.74 14.95 40.72
C ARG A 459 -6.84 15.42 41.87
N ASN A 460 -6.82 14.73 43.01
CA ASN A 460 -6.00 15.10 44.18
C ASN A 460 -4.65 14.36 44.26
N GLY A 461 -4.30 13.57 43.23
CA GLY A 461 -3.09 12.73 43.22
C GLY A 461 -3.24 11.45 44.05
N PRO A 462 -2.24 10.56 44.08
CA PRO A 462 -2.31 9.32 44.84
C PRO A 462 -2.50 9.61 46.33
N ALA A 463 -3.44 8.90 46.98
CA ALA A 463 -3.64 8.99 48.41
C ALA A 463 -2.32 8.74 49.16
N ALA A 464 -2.01 9.59 50.15
CA ALA A 464 -0.79 9.48 50.95
C ALA A 464 -0.66 8.07 51.56
N GLY A 465 0.37 7.32 51.16
CA GLY A 465 0.63 5.95 51.59
C GLY A 465 0.32 4.84 50.57
N SER A 466 -0.06 5.17 49.32
CA SER A 466 -0.16 4.16 48.26
C SER A 466 1.23 3.68 47.78
N ALA A 467 1.30 2.46 47.25
CA ALA A 467 2.54 1.92 46.69
C ALA A 467 3.10 2.78 45.55
N GLU A 468 2.24 3.45 44.77
CA GLU A 468 2.66 4.40 43.73
C GLU A 468 3.31 5.67 44.31
N ALA A 469 2.82 6.16 45.46
CA ALA A 469 3.38 7.33 46.12
C ALA A 469 4.78 7.05 46.70
N GLU A 470 5.04 5.84 47.20
CA GLU A 470 6.37 5.40 47.64
C GLU A 470 7.35 5.26 46.46
N LEU A 471 6.91 4.69 45.32
CA LEU A 471 7.72 4.57 44.10
C LEU A 471 8.10 5.95 43.51
N ALA A 472 7.17 6.90 43.46
CA ALA A 472 7.42 8.24 42.93
C ALA A 472 8.30 9.11 43.86
N SER A 473 8.30 8.84 45.16
CA SER A 473 9.08 9.59 46.17
C SER A 473 10.47 9.01 46.43
N THR A 474 10.81 7.85 45.86
CA THR A 474 12.12 7.21 46.00
C THR A 474 13.17 7.97 45.17
N PRO A 475 14.21 8.59 45.77
CA PRO A 475 15.19 9.37 45.02
C PRO A 475 16.04 8.47 44.10
N THR A 476 16.05 8.76 42.80
CA THR A 476 16.98 8.11 41.87
C THR A 476 18.42 8.53 42.20
N PRO A 477 19.38 7.61 42.34
CA PRO A 477 20.78 7.97 42.55
C PRO A 477 21.28 8.89 41.42
N GLY A 478 21.77 10.07 41.78
CA GLY A 478 22.21 11.06 40.80
C GLY A 478 23.40 10.55 39.94
N PRO A 479 23.56 11.03 38.70
CA PRO A 479 24.57 10.56 37.75
C PRO A 479 26.03 10.73 38.24
N GLN A 480 26.25 11.58 39.26
CA GLN A 480 27.56 11.77 39.86
C GLN A 480 27.99 10.62 40.78
N ALA A 481 27.05 9.85 41.33
CA ALA A 481 27.33 8.80 42.32
C ALA A 481 27.99 7.55 41.70
N SER A 482 27.84 7.32 40.39
CA SER A 482 28.31 6.12 39.69
C SER A 482 29.49 6.36 38.72
N MET A 483 29.88 7.61 38.46
CA MET A 483 30.93 7.93 37.47
C MET A 483 32.35 7.93 38.06
N ARG A 484 33.31 7.30 37.36
CA ARG A 484 34.73 7.38 37.69
C ARG A 484 35.28 8.79 37.36
N ARG A 485 36.40 9.18 37.99
CA ARG A 485 37.02 10.51 37.76
C ARG A 485 37.35 10.77 36.28
N SER A 486 37.71 9.73 35.53
CA SER A 486 37.93 9.76 34.07
C SER A 486 36.67 10.16 33.32
N ASP A 487 35.52 9.62 33.69
CA ASP A 487 34.26 9.82 33.00
C ASP A 487 33.75 11.25 33.20
N ARG A 488 34.04 11.83 34.37
CA ARG A 488 33.75 13.25 34.67
C ARG A 488 34.57 14.20 33.79
N ALA A 489 35.86 13.90 33.57
CA ALA A 489 36.71 14.71 32.71
C ALA A 489 36.26 14.67 31.24
N VAL A 490 35.86 13.48 30.76
CA VAL A 490 35.33 13.31 29.40
C VAL A 490 33.98 14.02 29.23
N ALA A 491 33.08 13.94 30.22
CA ALA A 491 31.79 14.64 30.17
C ALA A 491 31.93 16.17 30.16
N VAL A 492 32.91 16.72 30.89
CA VAL A 492 33.23 18.16 30.88
C VAL A 492 33.81 18.59 29.53
N MET A 493 34.77 17.82 28.98
CA MET A 493 35.31 18.08 27.65
C MET A 493 34.26 17.97 26.54
N ALA A 494 33.33 17.01 26.65
CA ALA A 494 32.25 16.83 25.69
C ALA A 494 31.26 18.01 25.69
N ARG A 495 31.04 18.65 26.85
CA ARG A 495 30.17 19.83 26.98
C ARG A 495 30.84 21.12 26.54
N GLN A 496 32.12 21.32 26.86
CA GLN A 496 32.80 22.59 26.59
C GLN A 496 33.47 22.63 25.22
N THR A 497 33.76 21.48 24.61
CA THR A 497 34.59 21.45 23.41
C THR A 497 34.23 20.29 22.46
N PRO A 498 33.00 20.27 21.90
CA PRO A 498 32.49 19.14 21.11
C PRO A 498 33.32 18.80 19.86
N TRP A 499 34.09 19.78 19.35
CA TRP A 499 34.93 19.63 18.17
C TRP A 499 36.21 18.81 18.41
N ILE A 500 36.71 18.73 19.66
CA ILE A 500 37.89 17.93 20.00
C ILE A 500 37.60 16.43 19.83
N LEU A 501 36.41 15.98 20.25
CA LEU A 501 35.94 14.60 20.04
C LEU A 501 35.74 14.27 18.55
N ARG A 502 35.25 15.23 17.74
CA ARG A 502 35.13 15.08 16.28
C ARG A 502 36.50 15.01 15.59
N GLY A 503 37.52 15.67 16.13
CA GLY A 503 38.91 15.60 15.66
C GLY A 503 39.58 14.26 15.95
N ALA A 504 39.39 13.71 17.15
CA ALA A 504 39.96 12.41 17.55
C ALA A 504 39.42 11.24 16.72
N ALA A 505 38.13 11.25 16.36
CA ALA A 505 37.52 10.24 15.48
C ALA A 505 38.11 10.25 14.05
N ARG A 506 38.51 11.43 13.53
CA ARG A 506 39.17 11.54 12.21
C ARG A 506 40.63 11.06 12.23
N ILE A 507 41.33 11.16 13.36
CA ILE A 507 42.70 10.67 13.50
C ILE A 507 42.73 9.13 13.63
N ALA A 508 41.75 8.52 14.31
CA ALA A 508 41.65 7.06 14.42
C ALA A 508 41.38 6.35 13.07
N LEU A 509 40.68 7.00 12.14
CA LEU A 509 40.43 6.48 10.79
C LEU A 509 41.65 6.60 9.86
N THR A 510 42.58 7.52 10.12
CA THR A 510 43.79 7.71 9.30
C THR A 510 44.96 6.83 9.74
N THR A 511 45.04 6.42 11.01
CA THR A 511 46.05 5.44 11.47
C THR A 511 45.73 4.00 11.09
N ARG A 512 44.45 3.62 10.91
CA ARG A 512 44.06 2.29 10.41
C ARG A 512 44.38 2.06 8.92
N ARG A 513 44.55 3.12 8.13
CA ARG A 513 44.86 3.02 6.69
C ARG A 513 46.36 2.93 6.38
N LYS A 514 47.25 3.14 7.37
CA LYS A 514 48.71 3.05 7.20
C LYS A 514 49.35 1.74 7.67
N SER A 515 48.61 0.82 8.31
CA SER A 515 49.16 -0.47 8.76
C SER A 515 49.05 -1.63 7.76
N ASN A 516 48.41 -1.45 6.61
CA ASN A 516 48.22 -2.52 5.59
C ASN A 516 49.10 -2.37 4.34
N ALA A 517 50.10 -1.49 4.35
CA ALA A 517 51.02 -1.31 3.22
C ALA A 517 52.48 -1.33 3.70
N ARG A 518 52.96 -2.50 4.16
CA ARG A 518 54.39 -2.83 4.32
C ARG A 518 54.54 -4.33 4.64
N HIS A 519 54.57 -5.18 3.61
CA HIS A 519 55.43 -6.37 3.52
C HIS A 519 55.24 -7.03 2.14
N VAL A 520 56.06 -6.58 1.19
CA VAL A 520 56.51 -7.41 0.06
C VAL A 520 58.03 -7.34 0.14
N ASP A 521 58.66 -8.46 0.48
CA ASP A 521 60.11 -8.65 0.34
C ASP A 521 60.34 -9.91 -0.49
N PRO A 522 61.16 -9.88 -1.56
CA PRO A 522 61.38 -11.02 -2.43
C PRO A 522 62.68 -11.77 -2.10
N ARG A 523 62.64 -13.11 -2.26
CA ARG A 523 63.75 -14.08 -2.43
C ARG A 523 64.45 -14.64 -1.17
N ARG A 524 64.73 -15.95 -1.28
CA ARG A 524 65.43 -16.93 -0.40
C ARG A 524 64.43 -17.78 0.38
N ASP A 525 64.43 -19.11 0.36
CA ASP A 525 65.49 -20.08 0.05
C ASP A 525 64.81 -21.41 -0.35
N VAL A 526 65.22 -22.03 -1.45
CA VAL A 526 64.91 -23.43 -1.76
C VAL A 526 66.19 -24.20 -1.55
N SER A 527 66.32 -24.87 -0.40
CA SER A 527 67.13 -26.06 -0.30
C SER A 527 66.70 -26.96 0.87
N LYS A 528 66.43 -28.22 0.51
CA LYS A 528 66.71 -29.47 1.24
C LYS A 528 65.69 -30.09 2.22
N ILE A 529 65.25 -31.29 1.77
CA ILE A 529 65.10 -32.58 2.49
C ILE A 529 63.82 -32.63 3.36
N THR A 530 62.81 -33.47 3.07
CA THR A 530 62.83 -34.93 2.82
C THR A 530 61.63 -35.35 2.00
#